data_AF-A0A3P4B6H3-F1
#
_entry.id   AF-A0A3P4B6H3-F1
#
_cell.length_a   1.000
_cell.length_b   1.000
_cell.length_c   1.000
_cell.angle_alpha   90.00
_cell.angle_beta   90.00
_cell.angle_gamma   90.00
#
_symmetry.space_group_name_H-M   'P 1'
#
loop_
_entity.id
_entity.type
_entity.pdbx_description
1 polymer ?
#
loop_
_entity_poly.entity_id
_entity_poly.type
_entity_poly.pdbx_seq_one_letter_code
_entity_poly.pdbx_strand_id
1 'polypeptide(L)' 'MEHVLGFLGFVLRQLAFVAVFFWPGWLVLNLLTLGHYPSVRKMKRDLDYMEAELIAVLGLLIVVGVVVLATRYWPE' A
#
# COMPACT_ATOMS: atom_id res chain seq x y z
N MET A 1 18.68 -25.61 4.21
CA MET A 1 17.82 -24.96 5.23
C MET A 1 17.88 -23.44 5.14
N GLU A 2 19.06 -22.85 4.92
CA GLU A 2 19.26 -21.38 4.81
C GLU A 2 18.43 -20.72 3.70
N HIS A 3 18.31 -21.35 2.53
CA HIS A 3 17.51 -20.82 1.42
C HIS A 3 16.00 -20.75 1.72
N VAL A 4 15.48 -21.68 2.52
CA VAL A 4 14.06 -21.72 2.89
C VAL A 4 13.73 -20.57 3.85
N LEU A 5 14.62 -20.30 4.81
CA LEU A 5 14.49 -19.18 5.74
C LEU A 5 14.59 -17.84 5.01
N GLY A 6 15.49 -17.72 4.03
CA GLY A 6 15.61 -16.52 3.19
C GLY A 6 14.35 -16.25 2.35
N PHE A 7 13.79 -17.29 1.73
CA PHE A 7 12.54 -17.18 0.98
C PHE A 7 11.36 -16.79 1.88
N LEU A 8 11.23 -17.43 3.04
CA LEU A 8 10.15 -17.13 3.99
C LEU A 8 10.24 -15.68 4.48
N GLY A 9 11.45 -15.21 4.81
CA GLY A 9 11.69 -13.83 5.21
C GLY A 9 11.33 -12.83 4.10
N PHE A 10 11.65 -13.16 2.85
CA PHE A 10 11.26 -12.34 1.69
C PHE A 10 9.74 -12.23 1.55
N VAL A 11 9.02 -13.35 1.61
CA VAL A 11 7.55 -13.36 1.51
C VAL A 11 6.90 -12.58 2.65
N LEU A 12 7.35 -12.78 3.89
CA LEU A 12 6.82 -12.06 5.06
C LEU A 12 7.07 -10.55 4.94
N ARG A 13 8.25 -10.14 4.49
CA ARG A 13 8.57 -8.73 4.26
C ARG A 13 7.65 -8.12 3.21
N GLN A 14 7.37 -8.83 2.13
CA GLN A 14 6.51 -8.33 1.07
C GLN A 14 5.05 -8.22 1.53
N LEU A 15 4.55 -9.20 2.29
CA LEU A 15 3.22 -9.12 2.91
C LEU A 15 3.11 -7.95 3.89
N ALA A 16 4.15 -7.73 4.72
CA ALA A 16 4.20 -6.59 5.63
C ALA A 16 4.20 -5.26 4.86
N PHE A 17 4.97 -5.18 3.76
CA PHE A 17 4.98 -4.02 2.89
C PHE A 17 3.58 -3.73 2.34
N VAL A 18 2.92 -4.72 1.74
CA VAL A 18 1.56 -4.57 1.22
C VAL A 18 0.62 -4.14 2.33
N ALA A 19 0.63 -4.81 3.49
CA ALA A 19 -0.24 -4.47 4.61
C ALA A 19 -0.09 -3.03 5.12
N VAL A 20 1.15 -2.52 5.19
CA VAL A 20 1.43 -1.16 5.69
C VAL A 20 1.02 -0.10 4.68
N PHE A 21 1.41 -0.24 3.42
CA PHE A 21 1.19 0.81 2.41
C PHE A 21 -0.15 0.71 1.69
N PHE A 22 -0.86 -0.40 1.83
CA PHE A 22 -2.19 -0.54 1.26
C PHE A 22 -3.17 0.50 1.81
N TRP A 23 -3.16 0.78 3.11
CA TRP A 23 -4.15 1.66 3.72
C TRP A 23 -4.06 3.12 3.24
N PRO A 24 -2.87 3.75 3.16
CA PRO A 24 -2.72 5.06 2.51
C PRO A 24 -3.20 5.09 1.06
N GLY A 25 -2.84 4.08 0.27
CA GLY A 25 -3.22 4.01 -1.15
C GLY A 25 -4.72 3.83 -1.33
N TRP A 26 -5.33 2.96 -0.52
CA TRP A 26 -6.77 2.74 -0.46
C TRP A 26 -7.50 4.03 -0.11
N LEU A 27 -7.05 4.75 0.91
CA LEU A 27 -7.70 5.97 1.39
C LEU A 27 -7.72 7.04 0.30
N VAL A 28 -6.61 7.23 -0.40
CA VAL A 28 -6.54 8.22 -1.50
C VAL A 28 -7.40 7.81 -2.68
N LEU A 29 -7.36 6.55 -3.11
CA LEU A 29 -8.24 6.07 -4.19
C LEU A 29 -9.72 6.23 -3.83
N ASN A 30 -10.07 5.89 -2.59
CA ASN A 30 -11.42 6.03 -2.08
C ASN A 30 -11.87 7.50 -2.07
N LEU A 31 -10.99 8.44 -1.71
CA LEU A 31 -11.27 9.87 -1.80
C LEU A 31 -11.42 10.35 -3.24
N LEU A 32 -10.48 10.00 -4.11
CA LEU A 32 -10.46 10.44 -5.52
C LEU A 32 -11.65 9.91 -6.32
N THR A 33 -12.18 8.76 -5.93
CA THR A 33 -13.34 8.13 -6.58
C THR A 33 -14.64 8.34 -5.81
N LEU A 34 -14.66 9.24 -4.82
CA LEU A 34 -15.85 9.55 -4.01
C LEU A 34 -16.51 8.30 -3.41
N GLY A 35 -15.69 7.34 -2.95
CA GLY A 35 -16.16 6.09 -2.37
C GLY A 35 -16.46 4.97 -3.37
N HIS A 36 -16.26 5.17 -4.68
CA HIS A 36 -16.57 4.15 -5.68
C HIS A 36 -15.50 3.06 -5.80
N TYR A 37 -14.23 3.39 -5.60
CA TYR A 37 -13.12 2.45 -5.75
C TYR A 37 -12.03 2.63 -4.66
N PRO A 38 -11.50 1.53 -4.12
CA PRO A 38 -11.93 0.15 -4.35
C PRO A 38 -13.16 -0.20 -3.50
N SER A 39 -14.18 -0.78 -4.13
CA SER A 39 -15.44 -1.13 -3.47
C SER A 39 -15.20 -2.16 -2.37
N VAL A 40 -15.51 -1.82 -1.10
CA VAL A 40 -15.33 -2.70 0.07
C VAL A 40 -16.01 -4.07 -0.12
N ARG A 41 -17.17 -4.09 -0.79
CA ARG A 41 -17.91 -5.33 -1.06
C ARG A 41 -17.17 -6.22 -2.07
N LYS A 42 -16.60 -5.64 -3.13
CA LYS A 42 -15.76 -6.38 -4.09
C LYS A 42 -14.44 -6.80 -3.44
N MET A 43 -13.86 -5.93 -2.63
CA MET A 43 -12.59 -6.16 -1.95
C MET A 43 -12.64 -7.35 -0.99
N LYS A 44 -13.75 -7.54 -0.27
CA LYS A 44 -13.93 -8.69 0.62
C LYS A 44 -14.09 -10.03 -0.11
N ARG A 45 -14.47 -10.00 -1.39
CA ARG A 45 -14.86 -11.19 -2.14
C ARG A 45 -13.83 -11.60 -3.19
N ASP A 46 -13.26 -10.63 -3.90
CA ASP A 46 -12.53 -10.84 -5.15
C ASP A 46 -11.28 -9.92 -5.26
N LEU A 47 -10.72 -9.41 -4.15
CA LEU A 47 -9.48 -8.61 -4.22
C LEU A 47 -8.30 -9.48 -4.66
N ASP A 48 -7.81 -9.24 -5.88
CA ASP A 48 -6.61 -9.86 -6.40
C ASP A 48 -5.36 -9.34 -5.65
N TYR A 49 -4.38 -10.21 -5.45
CA TYR A 49 -3.08 -9.84 -4.92
C TYR A 49 -2.42 -8.74 -5.78
N MET A 50 -2.55 -8.80 -7.12
CA MET A 50 -2.02 -7.73 -7.98
C MET A 50 -2.71 -6.38 -7.73
N GLU A 51 -4.02 -6.36 -7.49
CA GLU A 51 -4.75 -5.14 -7.15
C GLU A 51 -4.30 -4.60 -5.78
N ALA A 52 -4.16 -5.48 -4.79
CA ALA A 52 -3.67 -5.11 -3.46
C ALA A 52 -2.24 -4.54 -3.52
N GLU A 53 -1.37 -5.15 -4.32
CA GLU A 53 0.01 -4.70 -4.53
C GLU A 53 0.03 -3.34 -5.24
N LEU A 54 -0.79 -3.12 -6.26
CA LEU A 54 -0.92 -1.83 -6.94
C LEU A 54 -1.38 -0.72 -5.97
N ILE A 55 -2.39 -1.01 -5.15
CA ILE A 55 -2.90 -0.09 -4.12
C ILE A 55 -1.79 0.23 -3.11
N ALA A 56 -1.03 -0.77 -2.67
CA ALA A 56 0.08 -0.57 -1.75
C ALA A 56 1.21 0.27 -2.36
N VAL A 57 1.57 0.04 -3.63
CA VAL A 57 2.57 0.85 -4.34
C VAL A 57 2.11 2.30 -4.45
N LEU A 58 0.84 2.54 -4.77
CA LEU A 58 0.27 3.89 -4.75
C LEU A 58 0.39 4.54 -3.37
N GLY A 59 0.06 3.79 -2.31
CA GLY A 59 0.21 4.26 -0.94
C GLY A 59 1.65 4.60 -0.55
N LEU A 60 2.63 3.81 -1.00
CA LEU A 60 4.05 4.14 -0.85
C LEU A 60 4.37 5.47 -1.52
N LEU A 61 3.95 5.67 -2.78
CA LEU A 61 4.21 6.91 -3.53
C LEU A 61 3.61 8.12 -2.82
N ILE A 62 2.41 7.98 -2.28
CA ILE A 62 1.74 9.03 -1.50
C ILE A 62 2.53 9.35 -0.23
N VAL A 63 2.91 8.34 0.55
CA VAL A 63 3.68 8.54 1.79
C VAL A 63 5.02 9.19 1.49
N VAL A 64 5.74 8.72 0.47
CA VAL A 64 7.02 9.33 0.04
C VAL A 64 6.80 10.78 -0.38
N GLY A 65 5.77 11.05 -1.19
CA GLY A 65 5.42 12.41 -1.61
C GLY A 65 5.13 13.32 -0.42
N VAL A 66 4.34 12.86 0.55
CA VAL A 66 4.03 13.60 1.79
C VAL A 66 5.29 13.86 2.61
N VAL A 67 6.17 12.86 2.78
CA VAL A 67 7.44 13.03 3.50
C VAL A 67 8.36 14.04 2.79
N VAL A 68 8.45 13.97 1.47
CA VAL A 68 9.24 14.93 0.67
C VAL A 68 8.67 16.34 0.79
N LEU A 69 7.34 16.49 0.71
CA LEU A 69 6.70 17.79 0.90
C LEU A 69 6.91 18.31 2.33
N ALA A 70 6.72 17.46 3.33
CA ALA A 70 6.91 17.82 4.73
C ALA A 70 8.36 18.28 4.98
N THR A 71 9.37 17.58 4.45
CA THR A 71 10.78 18.00 4.60
C THR A 71 11.13 19.26 3.83
N ARG A 72 10.46 19.54 2.70
CA ARG A 72 10.68 20.75 1.89
C ARG A 72 9.99 21.99 2.45
N TYR A 73 8.83 21.82 3.07
CA TYR A 73 7.99 22.91 3.58
C TYR A 73 7.96 22.96 5.11
N TRP A 74 8.83 22.22 5.80
CA TRP A 74 8.95 22.32 7.24
C TRP A 74 9.40 23.74 7.59
N PRO A 75 8.57 24.56 8.26
CA PRO A 75 9.04 25.84 8.75
C PRO A 75 10.07 25.55 9.85
N GLU A 76 11.31 26.02 9.67
CA GLU A 76 12.25 26.13 10.79
C GLU A 76 11.72 27.10 11.86
#